data_AF-E8WIQ5-F1
#
_entry.id   AF-E8WIQ5-F1
#
_cell.length_a   1.000
_cell.length_b   1.000
_cell.length_c   1.000
_cell.angle_alpha   90.00
_cell.angle_beta   90.00
_cell.angle_gamma   90.00
#
_symmetry.space_group_name_H-M   'P 1'
#
loop_
_entity.id
_entity.type
_entity.pdbx_description
1 polymer ?
#
loop_
_entity_poly.entity_id
_entity_poly.type
_entity_poly.pdbx_seq_one_letter_code
_entity_poly.pdbx_strand_id
1 'polypeptide(L)'
;MLFSRAYKEKRHGLLLDHPLDAPSCCSDCAAICCRSFPNVDLTWNEYLRLEELGATRLHFSLHGPHKLIIENGCEFLAGNRCGIYEDRPQVCRRFICQKEPV
;
A
#
# COMPACT_ATOMS: atom_id res chain seq x y z
N MET A 1 -24.79 -7.47 -29.82
CA MET A 1 -23.87 -6.67 -28.99
C MET A 1 -24.47 -6.57 -27.59
N LEU A 2 -24.07 -7.42 -26.66
CA LEU A 2 -24.52 -7.39 -25.26
C LEU A 2 -23.35 -6.87 -24.43
N PHE A 3 -23.34 -5.57 -24.16
CA PHE A 3 -22.39 -4.98 -23.22
C PHE A 3 -22.82 -5.38 -21.81
N SER A 4 -22.24 -6.46 -21.29
CA SER A 4 -22.30 -6.82 -19.88
C SER A 4 -21.78 -5.62 -19.09
N ARG A 5 -22.71 -4.90 -18.46
CA ARG A 5 -22.44 -3.73 -17.63
C ARG A 5 -21.61 -4.22 -16.44
N ALA A 6 -20.28 -4.10 -16.54
CA ALA A 6 -19.37 -4.51 -15.49
C ALA A 6 -19.77 -3.78 -14.20
N TYR A 7 -20.33 -4.52 -13.25
CA TYR A 7 -20.67 -4.01 -11.93
C TYR A 7 -19.36 -3.62 -11.25
N LYS A 8 -19.03 -2.32 -11.28
CA LYS A 8 -17.87 -1.81 -10.55
C LYS A 8 -18.21 -1.88 -9.07
N GLU A 9 -17.78 -2.95 -8.40
CA GLU A 9 -17.69 -2.96 -6.94
C GLU A 9 -16.88 -1.74 -6.52
N LYS A 10 -17.54 -0.77 -5.89
CA LYS A 10 -16.86 0.38 -5.30
C LYS A 10 -16.15 -0.11 -4.05
N ARG A 11 -14.82 -0.13 -4.11
CA ARG A 11 -13.96 -0.48 -2.98
C ARG A 11 -13.38 0.81 -2.45
N HIS A 12 -13.64 1.09 -1.19
CA HIS A 12 -13.17 2.29 -0.54
C HIS A 12 -11.89 1.97 0.26
N GLY A 13 -10.82 2.68 -0.08
CA GLY A 13 -9.60 2.70 0.69
C GLY A 13 -9.77 3.61 1.89
N LEU A 14 -9.69 3.05 3.10
CA LEU A 14 -9.75 3.81 4.35
C LEU A 14 -8.38 3.74 5.01
N LEU A 15 -7.83 4.90 5.40
CA LEU A 15 -6.64 4.99 6.22
C LEU A 15 -7.08 5.10 7.67
N LEU A 16 -6.89 4.04 8.46
CA LEU A 16 -7.22 4.03 9.88
C LEU A 16 -6.21 4.81 10.71
N ASP A 17 -6.57 5.17 11.94
CA ASP A 17 -5.63 5.74 12.92
C ASP A 17 -4.69 4.68 13.52
N HIS A 18 -5.08 3.41 13.49
CA HIS A 18 -4.32 2.28 14.03
C HIS A 18 -4.03 1.22 12.94
N PRO A 19 -2.88 0.52 13.00
CA PRO A 19 -2.53 -0.51 12.04
C PRO A 19 -3.48 -1.71 12.17
N LEU A 20 -4.04 -2.18 11.05
CA LEU A 20 -4.81 -3.41 10.98
C LEU A 20 -3.96 -4.44 10.23
N ASP A 21 -3.11 -5.16 10.97
CA ASP A 21 -2.18 -6.17 10.45
C ASP A 21 -2.88 -7.49 10.03
N ALA A 22 -3.98 -7.41 9.29
CA ALA A 22 -4.75 -8.56 8.83
C ALA A 22 -4.35 -8.99 7.39
N PRO A 23 -3.83 -10.23 7.18
CA PRO A 23 -3.39 -10.71 5.84
C PRO A 23 -4.51 -10.74 4.79
N SER A 24 -5.75 -10.85 5.25
CA SER A 24 -6.95 -10.73 4.43
C SER A 24 -7.04 -9.37 3.72
N CYS A 25 -6.54 -8.30 4.35
CA CYS A 25 -6.57 -6.96 3.75
C CYS A 25 -5.72 -6.83 2.50
N CYS A 26 -4.74 -7.69 2.22
CA CYS A 26 -3.98 -7.63 0.96
C CYS A 26 -4.48 -8.62 -0.10
N SER A 27 -5.11 -9.72 0.30
CA SER A 27 -5.60 -10.74 -0.63
C SER A 27 -6.86 -10.29 -1.38
N ASP A 28 -7.78 -9.61 -0.69
CA ASP A 28 -9.04 -9.12 -1.30
C ASP A 28 -8.92 -7.71 -1.89
N CYS A 29 -7.90 -6.95 -1.50
CA CYS A 29 -7.72 -5.53 -1.83
C CYS A 29 -7.09 -5.27 -3.19
N ALA A 30 -6.61 -6.30 -3.93
CA ALA A 30 -5.93 -6.11 -5.22
C ALA A 30 -4.77 -5.07 -5.15
N ALA A 31 -4.09 -5.01 -4.01
CA ALA A 31 -3.05 -4.05 -3.69
C ALA A 31 -3.43 -2.57 -3.93
N ILE A 32 -4.68 -2.17 -3.59
CA ILE A 32 -5.11 -0.77 -3.69
C ILE A 32 -4.18 0.16 -2.89
N CYS A 33 -3.67 -0.22 -1.72
CA CYS A 33 -2.71 0.62 -0.98
C CYS A 33 -1.48 1.03 -1.81
N CYS A 34 -0.92 0.10 -2.59
CA CYS A 34 0.22 0.34 -3.48
C CYS A 34 -0.13 1.15 -4.73
N ARG A 35 -1.42 1.41 -4.99
CA ARG A 35 -1.93 2.17 -6.14
C ARG A 35 -2.55 3.51 -5.74
N SER A 36 -2.97 3.64 -4.49
CA SER A 36 -3.64 4.82 -3.96
C SER A 36 -2.68 5.92 -3.54
N PHE A 37 -1.48 5.56 -3.08
CA PHE A 37 -0.49 6.53 -2.61
C PHE A 37 0.63 6.72 -3.63
N PRO A 38 0.91 7.95 -4.07
CA PRO A 38 2.08 8.25 -4.91
C PRO A 38 3.38 8.22 -4.10
N ASN A 39 3.31 8.50 -2.80
CA ASN A 39 4.40 8.38 -1.86
C ASN A 39 3.86 8.02 -0.47
N VAL A 40 4.69 7.35 0.33
CA VAL A 40 4.36 6.95 1.69
C VAL A 40 5.44 7.48 2.62
N ASP A 41 5.01 8.16 3.68
CA ASP A 41 5.92 8.62 4.74
C ASP A 41 6.40 7.42 5.57
N LEU A 42 7.70 7.40 5.81
CA LEU A 42 8.43 6.36 6.52
C LEU A 42 9.12 6.95 7.75
N THR A 43 9.12 6.15 8.81
CA THR A 43 10.05 6.30 9.93
C THR A 43 11.45 5.84 9.55
N TRP A 44 12.45 6.22 10.35
CA TRP A 44 13.84 5.81 10.12
C TRP A 44 14.02 4.28 10.06
N ASN A 45 13.36 3.55 10.97
CA ASN A 45 13.44 2.08 10.99
C ASN A 45 12.85 1.45 9.72
N GLU A 46 11.75 1.99 9.21
CA GLU A 46 11.14 1.49 7.96
C GLU A 46 11.98 1.84 6.74
N TYR A 47 12.59 3.02 6.72
CA TYR A 47 13.54 3.40 5.67
C TYR A 47 14.68 2.38 5.59
N LEU A 48 15.33 2.08 6.72
CA LEU A 48 16.44 1.12 6.76
C LEU A 48 15.99 -0.29 6.35
N ARG A 49 14.82 -0.75 6.82
CA ARG A 49 14.27 -2.06 6.43
C ARG A 49 14.02 -2.14 4.92
N LEU A 50 13.43 -1.11 4.34
CA LEU A 50 13.18 -1.08 2.90
C LEU A 50 14.48 -1.00 2.10
N GLU A 51 15.47 -0.25 2.60
CA GLU A 51 16.80 -0.17 1.99
C GLU A 51 17.51 -1.54 2.01
N GLU A 52 17.45 -2.27 3.13
CA GLU A 52 17.95 -3.65 3.27
C GLU A 52 17.25 -4.62 2.30
N LEU A 53 15.95 -4.44 2.08
CA LEU A 53 15.16 -5.22 1.12
C LEU A 53 15.44 -4.84 -0.34
N GLY A 54 16.27 -3.83 -0.59
CA GLY A 54 16.66 -3.39 -1.92
C GLY A 54 15.71 -2.39 -2.56
N ALA A 55 14.99 -1.59 -1.76
CA ALA A 55 14.15 -0.51 -2.29
C ALA A 55 14.99 0.49 -3.09
N THR A 56 14.61 0.70 -4.33
CA THR A 56 15.28 1.60 -5.27
C THR A 56 14.73 3.03 -5.20
N ARG A 57 13.50 3.20 -4.71
CA ARG A 57 12.76 4.48 -4.75
C ARG A 57 12.58 5.12 -3.37
N LEU A 58 13.63 5.07 -2.56
CA LEU A 58 13.65 5.73 -1.26
C LEU A 58 14.14 7.17 -1.38
N HIS A 59 13.42 8.09 -0.75
CA HIS A 59 13.79 9.48 -0.64
C HIS A 59 14.17 9.80 0.80
N PHE A 60 15.46 10.05 1.01
CA PHE A 60 16.01 10.49 2.28
C PHE A 60 15.80 12.00 2.46
N SER A 61 15.29 12.40 3.62
CA SER A 61 15.11 13.80 3.99
C SER A 61 15.86 14.11 5.28
N LEU A 62 16.59 15.24 5.30
CA LEU A 62 17.38 15.70 6.47
C LEU A 62 16.53 16.41 7.52
N HIS A 63 15.39 16.98 7.11
CA HIS A 63 14.55 17.85 7.94
C HIS A 63 13.08 17.43 7.97
N GLY A 64 12.75 16.26 7.43
CA GLY A 64 11.37 15.79 7.32
C GLY A 64 11.27 14.26 7.30
N PRO A 65 10.05 13.72 7.14
CA PRO A 65 9.87 12.28 7.03
C PRO A 65 10.58 11.75 5.79
N HIS A 66 11.19 10.58 5.92
CA HIS A 66 11.69 9.81 4.79
C HIS A 66 10.49 9.30 3.99
N LYS A 67 10.64 9.09 2.68
CA LYS A 67 9.50 8.70 1.84
C LYS A 67 9.85 7.52 0.94
N LEU A 68 8.92 6.58 0.79
CA LEU A 68 8.94 5.62 -0.30
C LEU A 68 8.15 6.21 -1.47
N ILE A 69 8.77 6.32 -2.63
CA ILE A 69 8.10 6.78 -3.85
C ILE A 69 7.48 5.57 -4.55
N ILE A 70 6.16 5.61 -4.72
CA ILE A 70 5.32 4.55 -5.29
C ILE A 70 4.77 4.97 -6.66
N GLU A 71 5.39 5.97 -7.29
CA GLU A 71 4.97 6.46 -8.61
C GLU A 71 4.96 5.32 -9.64
N ASN A 72 3.78 5.06 -10.24
CA ASN A 72 3.46 3.91 -11.11
C ASN A 72 3.40 2.52 -10.43
N GLY A 73 3.23 2.48 -9.12
CA GLY A 73 3.08 1.26 -8.34
C GLY A 73 4.31 0.94 -7.49
N CYS A 74 4.07 0.21 -6.40
CA CYS A 74 5.11 -0.18 -5.45
C CYS A 74 6.04 -1.22 -6.09
N GLU A 75 7.35 -1.03 -5.95
CA GLU A 75 8.35 -1.97 -6.48
C GLU A 75 8.26 -3.37 -5.85
N PHE A 76 7.75 -3.45 -4.62
CA PHE A 76 7.52 -4.70 -3.91
C PHE A 76 6.18 -5.37 -4.24
N LEU A 77 5.46 -4.89 -5.26
CA LEU A 77 4.17 -5.44 -5.65
C LEU A 77 4.37 -6.74 -6.47
N ALA A 78 3.98 -7.87 -5.88
CA ALA A 78 3.94 -9.16 -6.55
C ALA A 78 2.51 -9.43 -7.08
N GLY A 79 2.23 -8.95 -8.29
CA GLY A 79 0.91 -9.05 -8.92
C GLY A 79 -0.14 -8.21 -8.20
N ASN A 80 -1.02 -8.86 -7.43
CA ASN A 80 -2.08 -8.20 -6.66
C ASN A 80 -1.84 -8.26 -5.13
N ARG A 81 -0.63 -8.65 -4.70
CA ARG A 81 -0.27 -8.79 -3.28
C ARG A 81 1.05 -8.06 -2.99
N CYS A 82 1.17 -7.54 -1.78
CA CYS A 82 2.43 -6.97 -1.31
C CYS A 82 3.43 -8.10 -1.04
N GLY A 83 4.61 -8.04 -1.66
CA GLY A 83 5.69 -9.02 -1.47
C GLY A 83 6.40 -8.88 -0.13
N ILE A 84 6.38 -7.68 0.46
CA ILE A 84 7.03 -7.36 1.75
C ILE A 84 6.00 -7.27 2.88
N TYR A 85 5.01 -8.16 2.91
CA TYR A 85 3.85 -8.05 3.80
C TYR A 85 4.23 -7.81 5.28
N GLU A 86 5.25 -8.52 5.77
CA GLU A 86 5.76 -8.40 7.14
C GLU A 86 6.54 -7.11 7.40
N ASP A 87 7.16 -6.53 6.37
CA ASP A 87 7.97 -5.30 6.45
C ASP A 87 7.22 -4.08 5.91
N ARG A 88 5.89 -4.17 5.76
CA ARG A 88 5.07 -3.06 5.28
C ARG A 88 5.19 -1.84 6.20
N PRO A 89 5.30 -0.63 5.62
CA PRO A 89 5.24 0.61 6.38
C PRO A 89 3.92 0.76 7.14
N GLN A 90 3.93 1.50 8.25
CA GLN A 90 2.79 1.80 9.10
C GLN A 90 1.61 2.37 8.32
N VAL A 91 1.86 3.28 7.38
CA VAL A 91 0.80 3.81 6.50
C VAL A 91 0.14 2.70 5.69
N CYS A 92 0.92 1.75 5.18
CA CYS A 92 0.40 0.60 4.44
C CYS A 92 -0.36 -0.39 5.35
N ARG A 93 0.02 -0.52 6.64
CA ARG A 93 -0.67 -1.34 7.64
C ARG A 93 -1.98 -0.73 8.11
N ARG A 94 -2.04 0.60 8.16
CA ARG A 94 -3.25 1.38 8.50
C ARG A 94 -4.27 1.40 7.37
N PHE A 95 -3.83 1.12 6.15
CA PHE A 95 -4.72 1.11 5.00
C PHE A 95 -5.54 -0.18 4.93
N ILE A 96 -6.85 -0.02 4.94
CA ILE A 96 -7.80 -1.12 4.78
C ILE A 96 -8.65 -0.90 3.53
N CYS A 97 -9.08 -2.01 2.94
CA CYS A 97 -10.05 -2.01 1.86
C CYS A 97 -11.37 -2.53 2.42
N GLN A 98 -12.37 -1.65 2.50
CA GLN A 98 -13.72 -2.06 2.81
C GLN A 98 -14.50 -2.16 1.51
N LYS A 99 -15.18 -3.30 1.32
CA LYS A 99 -16.32 -3.35 0.40
C LYS A 99 -17.45 -2.60 1.09
N GLU A 100 -18.05 -1.60 0.43
CA GLU A 100 -19.30 -1.02 0.94
C GLU A 100 -20.31 -2.17 1.14
N PRO A 101 -20.91 -2.32 2.33
CA PRO A 101 -22.08 -3.17 2.46
C PRO A 101 -23.21 -2.50 1.66
N VAL A 102 -23.72 -3.23 0.67
CA VAL A 102 -24.96 -2.88 -0.05
C VAL A 102 -26.15 -3.06 0.88
#